data_AF-A0A1H3MG63-F1
#
_entry.id   AF-A0A1H3MG63-F1
#
_cell.length_a   1.000
_cell.length_b   1.000
_cell.length_c   1.000
_cell.angle_alpha   90.00
_cell.angle_beta   90.00
_cell.angle_gamma   90.00
#
_symmetry.space_group_name_H-M   'P 1'
#
loop_
_entity.id
_entity.type
_entity.pdbx_description
1 polymer ?
#
loop_
_entity_poly.entity_id
_entity_poly.type
_entity_poly.pdbx_seq_one_letter_code
_entity_poly.pdbx_strand_id
1 'polypeptide(L)' 'MDERAKMNFTTYGLDIAKRVFQLNWVAHESDEIHNRKFGKHELLEFFAQREAGLIAIEACGSAH' A
#
# COMPACT_ATOMS: atom_id res chain seq x y z
N MET A 1 -19.80 11.59 -21.40
CA MET A 1 -19.12 10.30 -21.25
C MET A 1 -17.71 10.63 -20.78
N ASP A 2 -17.57 11.00 -19.51
CA ASP A 2 -16.31 11.46 -18.92
C ASP A 2 -16.19 10.88 -17.51
N GLU A 3 -16.03 9.57 -17.45
CA GLU A 3 -15.94 8.82 -16.18
C GLU A 3 -14.48 8.53 -15.80
N ARG A 4 -13.54 9.39 -16.22
CA ARG A 4 -12.10 9.22 -15.93
C ARG A 4 -11.41 10.57 -15.77
N ALA A 5 -11.91 11.41 -14.86
CA ALA A 5 -10.98 12.20 -14.07
C ALA A 5 -10.09 11.17 -13.35
N LYS A 6 -8.98 10.84 -13.99
CA LYS A 6 -8.03 9.78 -13.66
C LYS A 6 -7.49 10.09 -12.26
N MET A 7 -8.17 9.60 -11.24
CA MET A 7 -7.67 9.71 -9.87
C MET A 7 -6.50 8.74 -9.79
N ASN A 8 -5.29 9.27 -10.07
CA ASN A 8 -4.02 8.54 -10.06
C ASN A 8 -3.63 8.22 -8.61
N PHE A 9 -4.55 7.64 -7.84
CA PHE A 9 -4.23 7.21 -6.50
C PHE A 9 -3.21 6.08 -6.59
N THR A 10 -2.13 6.21 -5.83
CA THR A 10 -1.20 5.11 -5.65
C THR A 10 -1.97 3.98 -4.98
N THR A 11 -1.94 2.81 -5.60
CA THR A 11 -2.56 1.61 -5.05
C THR A 11 -1.50 0.83 -4.29
N TYR A 12 -1.78 0.59 -3.02
CA TYR A 12 -0.92 -0.11 -2.09
C TYR A 12 -1.54 -1.47 -1.77
N GLY A 13 -0.85 -2.57 -2.07
CA GLY A 13 -1.19 -3.89 -1.54
C GLY A 13 -0.51 -4.11 -0.20
N LEU A 14 -1.29 -4.35 0.84
CA LEU A 14 -0.81 -4.58 2.20
C LEU A 14 -1.16 -6.01 2.64
N ASP A 15 -0.14 -6.82 2.84
CA ASP A 15 -0.24 -8.15 3.45
C ASP A 15 0.15 -8.06 4.93
N ILE A 16 -0.69 -8.63 5.79
CA ILE A 16 -0.54 -8.56 7.25
C ILE A 16 -0.23 -9.95 7.81
N ALA A 17 0.98 -10.11 8.35
CA ALA A 17 1.38 -11.23 9.18
C ALA A 17 1.50 -10.81 10.66
N LYS A 18 1.60 -11.77 11.60
CA LYS A 18 1.56 -11.53 13.07
C LYS A 18 2.38 -10.35 13.59
N ARG A 19 3.53 -10.06 12.98
CA ARG A 19 4.45 -8.99 13.42
C ARG A 19 5.09 -8.21 12.27
N VAL A 20 4.69 -8.47 11.04
CA VAL A 20 5.32 -7.90 9.84
C VAL A 20 4.22 -7.49 8.87
N PHE A 21 4.36 -6.29 8.33
CA PHE A 21 3.50 -5.74 7.30
C PHE A 21 4.28 -5.73 6.00
N GLN A 22 3.80 -6.42 4.96
CA GLN A 22 4.43 -6.39 3.66
C GLN A 22 3.63 -5.48 2.74
N LEU A 23 4.26 -4.40 2.30
CA LEU A 23 3.66 -3.40 1.42
C LEU A 23 4.23 -3.55 0.01
N ASN A 24 3.34 -3.66 -0.97
CA ASN A 24 3.65 -3.58 -2.38
C ASN A 24 2.91 -2.38 -3.01
N TRP A 25 3.55 -1.68 -3.93
CA TRP A 25 2.89 -0.64 -4.72
C TRP A 25 3.65 -0.40 -6.02
N VAL A 26 2.98 0.22 -6.99
CA VAL A 26 3.60 0.65 -8.25
C VAL A 26 3.67 2.17 -8.26
N ALA A 27 4.84 2.72 -8.53
CA ALA A 27 5.03 4.16 -8.71
C ALA A 27 4.57 4.56 -10.11
N HIS A 28 3.45 5.29 -10.20
CA HIS A 28 2.86 5.70 -11.49
C HIS A 28 3.81 6.54 -12.38
N GLU A 29 4.80 7.22 -11.79
CA GLU A 29 5.76 8.04 -12.54
C GLU A 29 6.93 7.24 -13.12
N SER A 30 7.35 6.18 -12.44
CA SER A 30 8.55 5.40 -12.78
C SER A 30 8.21 4.01 -13.35
N ASP A 31 6.94 3.59 -13.23
CA ASP A 31 6.48 2.21 -13.43
C ASP A 31 7.22 1.19 -12.54
N GLU A 32 7.90 1.68 -11.49
CA GLU A 32 8.66 0.86 -10.56
C GLU A 32 7.74 0.15 -9.57
N ILE A 33 7.95 -1.15 -9.44
CA ILE A 33 7.30 -1.97 -8.44
C ILE A 33 8.14 -1.95 -7.17
N HIS A 34 7.56 -1.44 -6.10
CA HIS A 34 8.17 -1.49 -4.78
C HIS A 34 7.56 -2.63 -3.97
N ASN A 35 8.41 -3.35 -3.26
CA ASN A 35 8.03 -4.34 -2.27
C ASN A 35 8.90 -4.14 -1.03
N ARG A 36 8.29 -3.79 0.10
CA ARG A 36 9.01 -3.54 1.35
C ARG A 36 8.25 -4.08 2.55
N LYS A 37 9.00 -4.64 3.49
CA LYS A 37 8.51 -5.06 4.80
C LYS A 37 8.64 -3.90 5.80
N PHE A 38 7.63 -3.73 6.63
CA PHE A 38 7.53 -2.69 7.63
C PHE A 38 7.15 -3.28 8.98
N GLY A 39 7.68 -2.68 10.06
CA GLY A 39 7.06 -2.75 11.37
C GLY A 39 5.82 -1.83 11.46
N LYS A 40 5.00 -2.03 12.49
CA LYS A 40 3.76 -1.24 12.70
C LYS A 40 4.02 0.29 12.70
N HIS A 41 5.04 0.73 13.43
CA HIS A 41 5.38 2.15 13.55
C HIS A 41 5.92 2.70 12.22
N GLU A 42 6.85 2.00 11.58
CA GLU A 42 7.41 2.41 10.29
C GLU A 42 6.35 2.52 9.20
N LEU A 43 5.35 1.62 9.19
CA LEU A 43 4.24 1.68 8.24
C LEU A 43 3.40 2.95 8.43
N LEU A 44 3.13 3.32 9.69
CA LEU A 44 2.39 4.54 10.01
C LEU A 44 3.16 5.79 9.60
N GLU A 45 4.46 5.86 9.89
CA GLU A 45 5.32 6.96 9.48
C GLU A 45 5.41 7.06 7.95
N PHE A 46 5.48 5.93 7.26
CA PHE A 46 5.49 5.87 5.80
C PHE A 46 4.22 6.44 5.17
N PHE A 47 3.04 6.08 5.69
CA PHE A 47 1.78 6.60 5.17
C PHE A 47 1.50 8.04 5.58
N ALA A 48 1.98 8.48 6.75
CA ALA A 48 1.81 9.86 7.21
C ALA A 48 2.46 10.90 6.28
N GLN A 49 3.49 10.51 5.52
CA GLN A 49 4.22 11.38 4.60
C GLN A 49 3.73 11.29 3.14
N ARG A 50 2.62 10.60 2.88
CA ARG A 50 2.13 10.32 1.53
C ARG A 50 0.73 10.86 1.30
N GLU A 51 0.43 11.15 0.05
CA GLU A 51 -0.92 11.50 -0.37
C GLU A 51 -1.87 10.32 -0.15
N ALA A 52 -3.16 10.65 0.02
CA ALA A 52 -4.20 9.65 0.16
C ALA A 52 -4.16 8.68 -1.04
N GLY A 53 -4.21 7.39 -0.76
CA GLY A 53 -4.15 6.34 -1.76
C GLY A 53 -5.13 5.22 -1.46
N LEU A 54 -5.25 4.30 -2.42
CA LEU A 54 -6.09 3.12 -2.25
C LEU A 54 -5.26 2.03 -1.58
N ILE A 55 -5.72 1.50 -0.44
CA ILE A 55 -5.06 0.38 0.23
C ILE A 55 -5.92 -0.87 0.04
N ALA A 56 -5.38 -1.84 -0.70
CA ALA A 56 -5.92 -3.19 -0.80
C ALA A 56 -5.28 -4.03 0.30
N ILE A 57 -6.09 -4.55 1.22
CA ILE A 57 -5.61 -5.34 2.36
C ILE A 57 -6.05 -6.79 2.17
N GLU A 58 -5.08 -7.70 2.19
CA GLU A 58 -5.34 -9.13 2.34
C GLU A 58 -5.06 -9.53 3.79
N ALA A 59 -6.07 -10.04 4.46
CA ALA A 59 -5.95 -10.58 5.82
C ALA A 59 -6.13 -12.10 5.76
N CYS A 60 -5.04 -12.84 5.79
CA CYS A 60 -5.11 -14.29 5.91
C CYS A 60 -5.50 -14.66 7.35
N GLY A 61 -6.60 -15.40 7.52
CA GLY A 61 -7.16 -15.79 8.82
C GLY A 61 -6.23 -16.65 9.71
N SER A 62 -5.06 -17.05 9.20
CA SER A 62 -4.00 -17.76 9.94
C SER A 62 -3.06 -16.83 10.72
N ALA A 63 -3.22 -15.51 10.62
CA ALA A 63 -2.38 -14.51 11.30
C ALA A 63 -2.67 -14.32 12.81
N HIS A 64 -3.24 -15.34 13.49
CA HIS A 64 -3.53 -15.36 14.92
C HIS A 64 -2.40 -15.96 15.73
#